data_AF-A0A6P2D5K3-F1
#
_entry.id   AF-A0A6P2D5K3-F1
#
_cell.length_a   1.000
_cell.length_b   1.000
_cell.length_c   1.000
_cell.angle_alpha   90.00
_cell.angle_beta   90.00
_cell.angle_gamma   90.00
#
_symmetry.space_group_name_H-M   'P 1'
#
loop_
_entity.id
_entity.type
_entity.pdbx_description
1 polymer ?
#
loop_
_entity_poly.entity_id
_entity_poly.type
_entity_poly.pdbx_seq_one_letter_code
_entity_poly.pdbx_strand_id
1 'polypeptide(L)'
;MTNSLRTLVGCAVVAAAGLCLVSGPAPAGTPDLPKDSYKKAADADLKFLQTRLNELAKAEEPSARSAKPAVGATLIIAAYADVLGDATLKADVIKVGEALHAKKYKDAAELAKKLAVKPGTGKAGGDLPTLPAFEAAKDKDVTYMPTTMKLFTNTQVLKMPSGLNIEKDLKDWTAKGSTVKLDPAAVEILAVRSAVINEYILHYPNEKARTKPESEKEWKAISKQSVDLSKEIIAEATKKTPDFKMLRSKLALLEAACTNCHGKYRFDD
;
A
#
# COMPACT_ATOMS: atom_id res chain seq x y z
N MET A 1 50.79 -15.05 -39.76
CA MET A 1 50.37 -14.99 -38.34
C MET A 1 49.08 -14.18 -38.29
N THR A 2 47.91 -14.79 -38.45
CA THR A 2 47.06 -15.50 -37.47
C THR A 2 46.09 -14.59 -36.68
N ASN A 3 44.81 -14.78 -37.01
CA ASN A 3 43.58 -14.74 -36.19
C ASN A 3 42.85 -13.42 -35.81
N SER A 4 41.62 -13.38 -36.32
CA SER A 4 40.35 -12.75 -35.88
C SER A 4 40.14 -12.49 -34.39
N LEU A 5 39.31 -11.47 -34.07
CA LEU A 5 38.32 -11.45 -32.98
C LEU A 5 37.35 -10.26 -33.14
N ARG A 6 36.14 -10.50 -33.67
CA ARG A 6 34.84 -10.35 -32.98
C ARG A 6 34.89 -9.96 -31.49
N THR A 7 34.29 -8.81 -31.16
CA THR A 7 33.76 -8.46 -29.82
C THR A 7 32.63 -7.44 -30.04
N LEU A 8 31.38 -7.90 -30.12
CA LEU A 8 30.38 -7.91 -29.03
C LEU A 8 29.57 -6.61 -28.93
N VAL A 9 28.41 -6.65 -29.59
CA VAL A 9 27.18 -5.94 -29.20
C VAL A 9 26.86 -6.36 -27.77
N GLY A 10 26.83 -5.42 -26.83
CA GLY A 10 26.49 -5.70 -25.43
C GLY A 10 26.36 -4.44 -24.58
N CYS A 11 25.14 -4.18 -24.11
CA CYS A 11 24.79 -3.39 -22.93
C CYS A 11 25.23 -1.91 -22.86
N ALA A 12 24.32 -1.01 -23.20
CA ALA A 12 24.27 0.34 -22.63
C ALA A 12 22.89 0.59 -22.03
N VAL A 13 22.72 0.14 -20.79
CA VAL A 13 21.66 0.60 -19.87
C VAL A 13 22.28 1.75 -19.05
N VAL A 14 21.44 2.74 -18.75
CA VAL A 14 21.63 3.83 -17.77
C VAL A 14 22.39 5.07 -18.26
N ALA A 15 21.64 6.01 -18.83
CA ALA A 15 21.95 7.43 -18.75
C ALA A 15 20.64 8.23 -18.62
N ALA A 16 20.05 8.20 -17.44
CA ALA A 16 19.13 9.24 -16.99
C ALA A 16 19.75 9.85 -15.72
N ALA A 17 20.80 10.63 -15.93
CA ALA A 17 21.28 11.59 -14.95
C ALA A 17 20.25 12.72 -14.89
N GLY A 18 19.42 12.72 -13.86
CA GLY A 18 18.45 13.76 -13.56
C GLY A 18 18.63 14.21 -12.12
N LEU A 19 19.28 15.37 -11.95
CA LEU A 19 19.35 16.24 -10.78
C LEU A 19 19.07 15.60 -9.39
N CYS A 20 20.15 15.32 -8.66
CA CYS A 20 20.11 15.25 -7.21
C CYS A 20 19.90 16.66 -6.62
N LEU A 21 18.67 17.17 -6.65
CA LEU A 21 18.25 18.17 -5.69
C LEU A 21 18.21 17.48 -4.32
N VAL A 22 19.15 17.84 -3.46
CA VAL A 22 19.15 17.47 -2.04
C VAL A 22 17.96 18.20 -1.39
N SER A 23 16.77 17.64 -1.58
CA SER A 23 15.61 17.94 -0.77
C SER A 23 15.87 17.30 0.59
N GLY A 24 15.78 18.10 1.67
CA GLY A 24 15.70 17.55 3.01
C GLY A 24 14.57 16.51 3.10
N PRO A 25 14.57 15.63 4.11
CA PRO A 25 13.53 14.61 4.22
C PRO A 25 12.17 15.28 4.19
N ALA A 26 11.43 15.06 3.11
CA ALA A 26 10.06 15.53 3.00
C ALA A 26 9.29 14.92 4.20
N PRO A 27 8.45 15.70 4.90
CA PRO A 27 7.60 15.14 5.93
C PRO A 27 6.79 13.98 5.33
N ALA A 28 6.58 12.95 6.14
CA ALA A 28 5.92 11.72 5.72
C ALA A 28 4.47 12.02 5.34
N GLY A 29 4.21 12.36 4.07
CA GLY A 29 2.91 12.84 3.62
C GLY A 29 2.23 11.84 2.72
N THR A 30 0.89 11.83 2.72
CA THR A 30 0.11 11.05 1.74
C THR A 30 0.56 11.35 0.30
N PRO A 31 0.75 10.34 -0.57
CA PRO A 31 1.19 10.55 -1.95
C PRO A 31 0.32 11.54 -2.71
N ASP A 32 0.93 12.42 -3.52
CA ASP A 32 0.19 13.33 -4.38
C ASP A 32 -0.45 12.57 -5.55
N LEU A 33 -1.73 12.21 -5.41
CA LEU A 33 -2.56 11.48 -6.38
C LEU A 33 -3.89 12.23 -6.58
N PRO A 34 -4.62 11.99 -7.70
CA PRO A 34 -5.92 12.59 -7.90
C PRO A 34 -6.90 12.29 -6.75
N LYS A 35 -7.60 13.31 -6.26
CA LYS A 35 -8.59 13.16 -5.18
C LYS A 35 -9.70 12.15 -5.51
N ASP A 36 -10.11 12.08 -6.78
CA ASP A 36 -11.10 11.10 -7.25
C ASP A 36 -10.61 9.66 -7.07
N SER A 37 -9.32 9.40 -7.35
CA SER A 37 -8.71 8.08 -7.13
C SER A 37 -8.70 7.71 -5.64
N TYR A 38 -8.39 8.67 -4.77
CA TYR A 38 -8.49 8.49 -3.33
C TYR A 38 -9.92 8.19 -2.87
N LYS A 39 -10.92 8.87 -3.43
CA LYS A 39 -12.33 8.61 -3.11
C LYS A 39 -12.74 7.19 -3.49
N LYS A 40 -12.41 6.73 -4.71
CA LYS A 40 -12.72 5.37 -5.17
C LYS A 40 -12.07 4.31 -4.28
N ALA A 41 -10.79 4.51 -3.93
CA ALA A 41 -10.09 3.61 -3.02
C ALA A 41 -10.72 3.61 -1.63
N ALA A 42 -11.08 4.77 -1.08
CA ALA A 42 -11.75 4.90 0.20
C ALA A 42 -13.10 4.17 0.23
N ASP A 43 -13.93 4.32 -0.81
CA ASP A 43 -15.22 3.63 -0.90
C ASP A 43 -15.03 2.10 -0.96
N ALA A 44 -14.06 1.62 -1.74
CA ALA A 44 -13.76 0.19 -1.87
C ALA A 44 -13.22 -0.42 -0.57
N ASP A 45 -12.27 0.27 0.08
CA ASP A 45 -11.58 -0.22 1.26
C ASP A 45 -12.44 -0.09 2.52
N LEU A 46 -13.33 0.90 2.56
CA LEU A 46 -14.33 1.00 3.61
C LEU A 46 -15.30 -0.19 3.57
N LYS A 47 -15.76 -0.60 2.38
CA LYS A 47 -16.58 -1.80 2.21
C LYS A 47 -15.84 -3.06 2.66
N PHE A 48 -14.55 -3.18 2.34
CA PHE A 48 -13.71 -4.26 2.85
C PHE A 48 -13.67 -4.26 4.38
N LEU A 49 -13.37 -3.10 5.00
CA LEU A 49 -13.26 -2.97 6.45
C LEU A 49 -14.58 -3.36 7.15
N GLN A 50 -15.71 -2.84 6.67
CA GLN A 50 -17.04 -3.15 7.22
C GLN A 50 -17.36 -4.65 7.12
N THR A 51 -17.06 -5.27 5.98
CA THR A 51 -17.26 -6.71 5.78
C THR A 51 -16.37 -7.52 6.72
N ARG A 52 -15.09 -7.17 6.80
CA ARG A 52 -14.11 -7.83 7.67
C ARG A 52 -14.50 -7.74 9.15
N LEU A 53 -14.93 -6.56 9.61
CA LEU A 53 -15.34 -6.35 10.99
C LEU A 53 -16.62 -7.11 11.35
N ASN A 54 -17.58 -7.21 10.42
CA ASN A 54 -18.77 -8.03 10.62
C ASN A 54 -18.41 -9.51 10.85
N GLU A 55 -17.46 -10.06 10.09
CA GLU A 55 -17.01 -11.44 10.30
C GLU A 55 -16.19 -11.62 11.59
N LEU A 56 -15.34 -10.66 11.93
CA LEU A 56 -14.60 -10.67 13.20
C LEU A 56 -15.54 -10.62 14.42
N ALA A 57 -16.63 -9.85 14.35
CA ALA A 57 -17.60 -9.74 15.44
C ALA A 57 -18.43 -11.00 15.68
N LYS A 58 -18.53 -11.90 14.67
CA LYS A 58 -19.23 -13.19 14.76
C LYS A 58 -18.34 -14.33 15.24
N ALA A 59 -17.02 -14.20 15.14
CA ALA A 59 -16.10 -15.23 15.59
C ALA A 59 -15.95 -15.19 17.12
N GLU A 60 -16.00 -16.37 17.76
CA GLU A 60 -15.88 -16.49 19.22
C GLU A 60 -14.51 -16.01 19.71
N GLU A 61 -13.44 -16.41 19.00
CA GLU A 61 -12.07 -16.00 19.31
C GLU A 61 -11.30 -15.63 18.03
N PRO A 62 -11.37 -14.37 17.58
CA PRO A 62 -10.63 -13.93 16.40
C PRO A 62 -9.11 -13.97 16.66
N SER A 63 -8.37 -14.67 15.79
CA SER A 63 -6.91 -14.68 15.89
C SER A 63 -6.31 -13.32 15.49
N ALA A 64 -5.13 -12.99 16.03
CA ALA A 64 -4.42 -11.76 15.64
C ALA A 64 -4.17 -11.68 14.13
N ARG A 65 -3.90 -12.83 13.47
CA ARG A 65 -3.76 -12.93 12.01
C ARG A 65 -5.02 -12.48 11.27
N SER A 66 -6.20 -12.75 11.82
CA SER A 66 -7.50 -12.35 11.23
C SER A 66 -7.82 -10.87 11.40
N ALA A 67 -7.34 -10.25 12.49
CA ALA A 67 -7.61 -8.86 12.83
C ALA A 67 -6.63 -7.85 12.21
N LYS A 68 -5.34 -8.22 12.05
CA LYS A 68 -4.29 -7.34 11.49
C LYS A 68 -4.69 -6.63 10.18
N PRO A 69 -5.31 -7.30 9.19
CA PRO A 69 -5.72 -6.61 7.97
C PRO A 69 -6.77 -5.52 8.19
N ALA A 70 -7.70 -5.69 9.14
CA ALA A 70 -8.65 -4.64 9.49
C ALA A 70 -7.95 -3.41 10.05
N VAL A 71 -6.92 -3.62 10.89
CA VAL A 71 -6.11 -2.53 11.45
C VAL A 71 -5.27 -1.84 10.36
N GLY A 72 -4.73 -2.59 9.40
CA GLY A 72 -4.07 -2.01 8.22
C GLY A 72 -5.04 -1.15 7.41
N ALA A 73 -6.26 -1.63 7.20
CA ALA A 73 -7.28 -0.91 6.47
C ALA A 73 -7.68 0.40 7.17
N THR A 74 -7.71 0.45 8.50
CA THR A 74 -8.01 1.71 9.20
C THR A 74 -6.96 2.79 8.96
N LEU A 75 -5.67 2.42 8.87
CA LEU A 75 -4.59 3.36 8.59
C LEU A 75 -4.68 3.95 7.18
N ILE A 76 -4.85 3.11 6.16
CA ILE A 76 -4.95 3.60 4.77
C ILE A 76 -6.22 4.43 4.57
N ILE A 77 -7.35 4.06 5.19
CA ILE A 77 -8.60 4.83 5.09
C ILE A 77 -8.44 6.18 5.80
N ALA A 78 -7.75 6.23 6.94
CA ALA A 78 -7.43 7.50 7.59
C ALA A 78 -6.58 8.40 6.67
N ALA A 79 -5.61 7.81 5.96
CA ALA A 79 -4.77 8.52 5.00
C ALA A 79 -5.61 9.07 3.82
N TYR A 80 -6.55 8.27 3.30
CA TYR A 80 -7.48 8.72 2.26
C TYR A 80 -8.37 9.86 2.76
N ALA A 81 -8.92 9.73 3.96
CA ALA A 81 -9.79 10.73 4.57
C ALA A 81 -9.07 12.08 4.74
N ASP A 82 -7.78 12.06 5.10
CA ASP A 82 -6.96 13.26 5.20
C ASP A 82 -6.81 14.00 3.86
N VAL A 83 -6.53 13.27 2.77
CA VAL A 83 -6.47 13.85 1.41
C VAL A 83 -7.83 14.36 0.94
N LEU A 84 -8.90 13.67 1.34
CA LEU A 84 -10.27 14.05 1.00
C LEU A 84 -10.81 15.20 1.87
N GLY A 85 -10.05 15.65 2.88
CA GLY A 85 -10.50 16.67 3.84
C GLY A 85 -11.66 16.19 4.73
N ASP A 86 -11.86 14.88 4.85
CA ASP A 86 -12.91 14.24 5.63
C ASP A 86 -12.43 13.97 7.07
N ALA A 87 -12.41 15.03 7.88
CA ALA A 87 -11.93 14.96 9.25
C ALA A 87 -12.75 13.99 10.13
N THR A 88 -14.05 13.83 9.84
CA THR A 88 -14.92 12.92 10.57
C THR A 88 -14.56 11.47 10.28
N LEU A 89 -14.43 11.08 9.01
CA LEU A 89 -14.00 9.73 8.64
C LEU A 89 -12.61 9.42 9.20
N LYS A 90 -11.67 10.37 9.11
CA LYS A 90 -10.32 10.20 9.69
C LYS A 90 -10.40 9.90 11.18
N ALA A 91 -11.14 10.70 11.96
CA ALA A 91 -11.27 10.49 13.40
C ALA A 91 -11.98 9.18 13.74
N ASP A 92 -13.08 8.86 13.06
CA ASP A 92 -13.89 7.69 13.39
C ASP A 92 -13.22 6.38 12.97
N VAL A 93 -12.48 6.35 11.86
CA VAL A 93 -11.75 5.14 11.46
C VAL A 93 -10.55 4.86 12.37
N ILE A 94 -9.93 5.90 12.93
CA ILE A 94 -8.90 5.75 13.97
C ILE A 94 -9.49 5.13 15.25
N LYS A 95 -10.67 5.57 15.70
CA LYS A 95 -11.38 4.93 16.83
C LYS A 95 -11.69 3.45 16.57
N VAL A 96 -12.05 3.09 15.33
CA VAL A 96 -12.21 1.69 14.93
C VAL A 96 -10.89 0.92 15.08
N GLY A 97 -9.77 1.51 14.64
CA GLY A 97 -8.43 0.92 14.79
C GLY A 97 -8.03 0.71 16.26
N GLU A 98 -8.35 1.67 17.13
CA GLU A 98 -8.12 1.55 18.58
C GLU A 98 -8.98 0.43 19.21
N ALA A 99 -10.26 0.34 18.84
CA ALA A 99 -11.14 -0.74 19.29
C ALA A 99 -10.62 -2.13 18.84
N LEU A 100 -10.14 -2.24 17.59
CA LEU A 100 -9.51 -3.45 17.08
C LEU A 100 -8.25 -3.83 17.86
N HIS A 101 -7.38 -2.86 18.16
CA HIS A 101 -6.18 -3.08 18.95
C HIS A 101 -6.51 -3.56 20.38
N ALA A 102 -7.56 -2.99 20.98
CA ALA A 102 -8.10 -3.42 22.27
C ALA A 102 -8.89 -4.74 22.22
N LYS A 103 -8.91 -5.45 21.07
CA LYS A 103 -9.68 -6.68 20.82
C LYS A 103 -11.18 -6.54 21.03
N LYS A 104 -11.72 -5.31 20.96
CA LYS A 104 -13.15 -4.99 21.07
C LYS A 104 -13.84 -5.12 19.70
N TYR A 105 -13.86 -6.33 19.15
CA TYR A 105 -14.29 -6.57 17.76
C TYR A 105 -15.76 -6.21 17.49
N LYS A 106 -16.65 -6.44 18.46
CA LYS A 106 -18.07 -6.05 18.36
C LYS A 106 -18.24 -4.54 18.33
N ASP A 107 -17.56 -3.82 19.23
CA ASP A 107 -17.58 -2.35 19.26
C ASP A 107 -17.03 -1.76 17.97
N ALA A 108 -15.91 -2.31 17.47
CA ALA A 108 -15.32 -1.91 16.20
C ALA A 108 -16.30 -2.09 15.03
N ALA A 109 -17.04 -3.20 14.99
CA ALA A 109 -18.05 -3.46 13.96
C ALA A 109 -19.23 -2.48 14.04
N GLU A 110 -19.73 -2.15 15.25
CA GLU A 110 -20.79 -1.16 15.42
C GLU A 110 -20.36 0.25 15.02
N LEU A 111 -19.12 0.65 15.35
CA LEU A 111 -18.55 1.91 14.90
C LEU A 111 -18.44 1.95 13.36
N ALA A 112 -17.98 0.86 12.74
CA ALA A 112 -17.75 0.79 11.30
C ALA A 112 -19.02 0.91 10.46
N LYS A 113 -20.19 0.50 10.97
CA LYS A 113 -21.49 0.63 10.27
C LYS A 113 -21.86 2.07 9.95
N LYS A 114 -21.37 3.03 10.72
CA LYS A 114 -21.69 4.47 10.58
C LYS A 114 -20.71 5.21 9.67
N LEU A 115 -19.57 4.57 9.35
CA LEU A 115 -18.56 5.17 8.49
C LEU A 115 -19.10 5.33 7.07
N ALA A 116 -18.82 6.49 6.49
CA ALA A 116 -19.11 6.80 5.10
C ALA A 116 -18.09 7.84 4.62
N VAL A 117 -17.71 7.75 3.34
CA VAL A 117 -16.81 8.73 2.72
C VAL A 117 -17.58 10.01 2.38
N LYS A 118 -17.20 11.11 3.02
CA LYS A 118 -17.78 12.44 2.86
C LYS A 118 -16.66 13.45 2.62
N PRO A 119 -16.20 13.63 1.38
CA PRO A 119 -15.14 14.59 1.07
C PRO A 119 -15.49 15.97 1.62
N GLY A 120 -14.58 16.54 2.39
CA GLY A 120 -14.75 17.84 3.02
C GLY A 120 -14.08 18.96 2.26
N THR A 121 -14.28 20.19 2.75
CA THR A 121 -13.62 21.40 2.25
C THR A 121 -12.36 21.76 3.05
N GLY A 122 -11.96 20.90 4.00
CA GLY A 122 -10.81 21.14 4.87
C GLY A 122 -9.47 21.09 4.14
N LYS A 123 -8.39 21.41 4.88
CA LYS A 123 -7.01 21.27 4.37
C LYS A 123 -6.77 19.79 4.02
N ALA A 124 -6.56 19.54 2.74
CA ALA A 124 -6.25 18.22 2.21
C ALA A 124 -4.75 17.93 2.32
N GLY A 125 -4.41 16.76 2.84
CA GLY A 125 -3.03 16.30 2.93
C GLY A 125 -2.29 16.84 4.15
N GLY A 126 -1.47 15.95 4.71
CA GLY A 126 -0.71 16.14 5.94
C GLY A 126 0.12 14.89 6.21
N ASP A 127 0.65 14.79 7.43
CA ASP A 127 1.43 13.64 7.84
C ASP A 127 0.59 12.35 7.75
N LEU A 128 1.24 11.24 7.39
CA LEU A 128 0.63 9.91 7.36
C LEU A 128 -0.04 9.63 8.71
N PRO A 129 -1.33 9.29 8.73
CA PRO A 129 -2.03 9.05 9.98
C PRO A 129 -1.43 7.88 10.75
N THR A 130 -1.42 8.05 12.07
CA THR A 130 -0.86 7.09 13.02
C THR A 130 -1.95 6.57 13.95
N LEU A 131 -1.77 5.37 14.49
CA LEU A 131 -2.57 4.88 15.61
C LEU A 131 -1.82 5.19 16.91
N PRO A 132 -2.47 5.80 17.92
CA PRO A 132 -1.80 6.14 19.18
C PRO A 132 -1.11 4.93 19.84
N ALA A 133 -1.76 3.77 19.82
CA ALA A 133 -1.20 2.53 20.34
C ALA A 133 0.08 2.09 19.62
N PHE A 134 0.19 2.36 18.32
CA PHE A 134 1.36 2.00 17.53
C PHE A 134 2.48 3.04 17.69
N GLU A 135 2.17 4.33 17.80
CA GLU A 135 3.17 5.35 18.17
C GLU A 135 3.78 5.09 19.54
N ALA A 136 2.96 4.68 20.52
CA ALA A 136 3.45 4.32 21.84
C ALA A 136 4.36 3.07 21.84
N ALA A 137 4.25 2.24 20.80
CA ALA A 137 5.00 0.99 20.65
C ALA A 137 6.09 1.05 19.58
N LYS A 138 6.30 2.17 18.89
CA LYS A 138 7.17 2.25 17.68
C LYS A 138 8.63 1.83 17.91
N ASP A 139 9.12 1.98 19.14
CA ASP A 139 10.48 1.62 19.55
C ASP A 139 10.57 0.19 20.12
N LYS A 140 9.44 -0.49 20.32
CA LYS A 140 9.33 -1.80 20.98
C LYS A 140 8.70 -2.88 20.10
N ASP A 141 7.88 -2.48 19.14
CA ASP A 141 7.09 -3.37 18.33
C ASP A 141 6.91 -2.77 16.93
N VAL A 142 7.33 -3.54 15.93
CA VAL A 142 7.32 -3.14 14.52
C VAL A 142 5.90 -2.96 13.96
N THR A 143 4.86 -3.12 14.80
CA THR A 143 3.41 -3.11 14.53
C THR A 143 2.92 -2.43 13.25
N TYR A 144 3.35 -1.20 12.93
CA TYR A 144 2.96 -0.53 11.68
C TYR A 144 3.24 -1.40 10.46
N MET A 145 4.47 -1.87 10.31
CA MET A 145 4.93 -2.54 9.10
C MET A 145 4.26 -3.92 8.95
N PRO A 146 4.32 -4.87 9.92
CA PRO A 146 3.64 -6.14 9.80
C PRO A 146 2.13 -5.99 9.62
N THR A 147 1.52 -4.93 10.16
CA THR A 147 0.08 -4.67 10.02
C THR A 147 -0.28 -4.18 8.63
N THR A 148 0.40 -3.15 8.10
CA THR A 148 0.13 -2.63 6.75
C THR A 148 0.50 -3.66 5.68
N MET A 149 1.53 -4.49 5.89
CA MET A 149 1.89 -5.55 4.95
C MET A 149 0.88 -6.68 4.85
N LYS A 150 0.06 -6.93 5.88
CA LYS A 150 -1.00 -7.94 5.75
C LYS A 150 -2.01 -7.57 4.66
N LEU A 151 -2.12 -6.29 4.29
CA LEU A 151 -2.98 -5.85 3.19
C LEU A 151 -2.55 -6.39 1.83
N PHE A 152 -1.27 -6.73 1.65
CA PHE A 152 -0.80 -7.34 0.41
C PHE A 152 -1.26 -8.78 0.22
N THR A 153 -1.50 -9.49 1.33
CA THR A 153 -1.70 -10.93 1.32
C THR A 153 -3.08 -11.34 0.82
N ASN A 154 -3.15 -12.52 0.21
CA ASN A 154 -4.38 -13.14 -0.29
C ASN A 154 -4.81 -14.38 0.52
N THR A 155 -4.10 -14.70 1.62
CA THR A 155 -4.37 -15.93 2.39
C THR A 155 -5.80 -15.91 2.93
N GLN A 156 -6.57 -16.98 2.76
CA GLN A 156 -7.94 -16.98 3.27
C GLN A 156 -7.94 -17.14 4.79
N VAL A 157 -8.63 -16.23 5.49
CA VAL A 157 -8.85 -16.28 6.93
C VAL A 157 -10.31 -15.91 7.19
N LEU A 158 -11.04 -16.81 7.87
CA LEU A 158 -12.50 -16.73 8.02
C LEU A 158 -13.23 -16.75 6.67
N LYS A 159 -12.83 -17.62 5.74
CA LYS A 159 -13.40 -17.76 4.38
C LYS A 159 -13.33 -16.49 3.50
N MET A 160 -12.59 -15.47 3.92
CA MET A 160 -12.37 -14.25 3.16
C MET A 160 -10.88 -13.99 2.95
N PRO A 161 -10.46 -13.35 1.85
CA PRO A 161 -9.07 -12.91 1.69
C PRO A 161 -8.62 -12.06 2.86
N SER A 162 -7.51 -12.45 3.51
CA SER A 162 -6.98 -11.77 4.69
C SER A 162 -6.70 -10.30 4.39
N GLY A 163 -5.99 -9.98 3.30
CA GLY A 163 -5.74 -8.61 2.86
C GLY A 163 -6.63 -8.14 1.69
N LEU A 164 -6.14 -7.11 0.99
CA LEU A 164 -6.77 -6.46 -0.15
C LEU A 164 -6.38 -7.13 -1.49
N ASN A 165 -5.81 -8.34 -1.47
CA ASN A 165 -5.39 -9.14 -2.62
C ASN A 165 -4.29 -8.53 -3.52
N ILE A 166 -3.58 -7.49 -3.09
CA ILE A 166 -2.62 -6.76 -3.94
C ILE A 166 -1.57 -7.69 -4.58
N GLU A 167 -0.94 -8.61 -3.83
CA GLU A 167 0.04 -9.56 -4.39
C GLU A 167 -0.59 -10.49 -5.43
N LYS A 168 -1.82 -10.94 -5.19
CA LYS A 168 -2.50 -11.86 -6.11
C LYS A 168 -2.86 -11.14 -7.40
N ASP A 169 -3.48 -9.97 -7.30
CA ASP A 169 -3.92 -9.20 -8.45
C ASP A 169 -2.72 -8.80 -9.32
N LEU A 170 -1.63 -8.34 -8.71
CA LEU A 170 -0.38 -8.08 -9.42
C LEU A 170 0.14 -9.31 -10.16
N LYS A 171 0.27 -10.46 -9.48
CA LYS A 171 0.75 -11.70 -10.10
C LYS A 171 -0.14 -12.17 -11.25
N ASP A 172 -1.45 -12.15 -11.05
CA ASP A 172 -2.42 -12.59 -12.07
C ASP A 172 -2.37 -11.68 -13.31
N TRP A 173 -2.22 -10.37 -13.13
CA TRP A 173 -2.17 -9.40 -14.22
C TRP A 173 -0.84 -9.37 -14.97
N THR A 174 0.26 -9.75 -14.33
CA THR A 174 1.62 -9.65 -14.88
C THR A 174 2.21 -11.00 -15.27
N ALA A 175 1.56 -12.12 -14.91
CA ALA A 175 2.01 -13.46 -15.28
C ALA A 175 2.22 -13.58 -16.80
N LYS A 176 3.31 -14.25 -17.18
CA LYS A 176 3.62 -14.53 -18.59
C LYS A 176 2.48 -15.32 -19.22
N GLY A 177 1.92 -14.78 -20.31
CA GLY A 177 0.78 -15.40 -21.00
C GLY A 177 -0.57 -15.19 -20.29
N SER A 178 -0.65 -14.28 -19.32
CA SER A 178 -1.91 -13.97 -18.64
C SER A 178 -3.00 -13.56 -19.63
N THR A 179 -4.14 -14.24 -19.53
CA THR A 179 -5.38 -13.92 -20.25
C THR A 179 -6.31 -13.03 -19.43
N VAL A 180 -5.92 -12.69 -18.20
CA VAL A 180 -6.73 -11.85 -17.32
C VAL A 180 -6.86 -10.46 -17.95
N LYS A 181 -8.12 -10.07 -18.16
CA LYS A 181 -8.44 -8.73 -18.65
C LYS A 181 -8.18 -7.73 -17.54
N LEU A 182 -7.39 -6.70 -17.83
CA LEU A 182 -7.25 -5.56 -16.93
C LEU A 182 -8.54 -4.75 -16.90
N ASP A 183 -9.04 -4.50 -15.70
CA ASP A 183 -10.03 -3.46 -15.45
C ASP A 183 -9.29 -2.20 -14.96
N PRO A 184 -9.27 -1.10 -15.74
CA PRO A 184 -8.60 0.13 -15.35
C PRO A 184 -9.05 0.67 -13.99
N ALA A 185 -10.33 0.50 -13.61
CA ALA A 185 -10.83 0.96 -12.32
C ALA A 185 -10.23 0.14 -11.15
N ALA A 186 -10.13 -1.17 -11.32
CA ALA A 186 -9.46 -2.03 -10.34
C ALA A 186 -7.95 -1.74 -10.25
N VAL A 187 -7.32 -1.46 -11.39
CA VAL A 187 -5.89 -1.08 -11.46
C VAL A 187 -5.63 0.26 -10.77
N GLU A 188 -6.50 1.25 -10.97
CA GLU A 188 -6.44 2.55 -10.27
C GLU A 188 -6.49 2.36 -8.75
N ILE A 189 -7.45 1.59 -8.25
CA ILE A 189 -7.60 1.30 -6.81
C ILE A 189 -6.37 0.56 -6.27
N LEU A 190 -5.87 -0.46 -6.98
CA LEU A 190 -4.66 -1.18 -6.58
C LEU A 190 -3.46 -0.23 -6.47
N ALA A 191 -3.27 0.64 -7.45
CA ALA A 191 -2.18 1.60 -7.46
C ALA A 191 -2.29 2.62 -6.32
N VAL A 192 -3.48 3.11 -5.98
CA VAL A 192 -3.67 3.98 -4.79
C VAL A 192 -3.29 3.25 -3.51
N ARG A 193 -3.73 2.00 -3.33
CA ARG A 193 -3.34 1.16 -2.18
C ARG A 193 -1.83 0.98 -2.11
N SER A 194 -1.21 0.60 -3.22
CA SER A 194 0.24 0.41 -3.32
C SER A 194 1.00 1.70 -3.00
N ALA A 195 0.58 2.84 -3.52
CA ALA A 195 1.22 4.13 -3.23
C ALA A 195 1.18 4.44 -1.73
N VAL A 196 0.00 4.41 -1.11
CA VAL A 196 -0.15 4.76 0.31
C VAL A 196 0.60 3.78 1.21
N ILE A 197 0.51 2.47 0.95
CA ILE A 197 1.23 1.49 1.76
C ILE A 197 2.75 1.68 1.59
N ASN A 198 3.24 1.92 0.38
CA ASN A 198 4.68 2.14 0.16
C ASN A 198 5.18 3.47 0.76
N GLU A 199 4.33 4.47 0.93
CA GLU A 199 4.67 5.68 1.67
C GLU A 199 4.85 5.36 3.17
N TYR A 200 3.94 4.56 3.76
CA TYR A 200 4.16 4.04 5.12
C TYR A 200 5.47 3.23 5.21
N ILE A 201 5.75 2.36 4.23
CA ILE A 201 7.00 1.58 4.21
C ILE A 201 8.21 2.53 4.16
N LEU A 202 8.20 3.53 3.27
CA LEU A 202 9.29 4.50 3.09
C LEU A 202 9.72 5.17 4.41
N HIS A 203 8.76 5.54 5.25
CA HIS A 203 9.00 6.29 6.49
C HIS A 203 9.16 5.42 7.74
N TYR A 204 8.82 4.13 7.67
CA TYR A 204 8.90 3.20 8.79
C TYR A 204 9.77 1.97 8.45
N PRO A 205 11.10 2.15 8.28
CA PRO A 205 12.00 1.05 7.99
C PRO A 205 12.02 0.03 9.13
N ASN A 206 11.98 -1.25 8.78
CA ASN A 206 12.03 -2.33 9.76
C ASN A 206 13.47 -2.62 10.25
N GLU A 207 13.62 -3.56 11.17
CA GLU A 207 14.92 -3.93 11.72
C GLU A 207 15.92 -4.39 10.64
N LYS A 208 15.49 -5.23 9.69
CA LYS A 208 16.32 -5.69 8.56
C LYS A 208 16.84 -4.49 7.73
N ALA A 209 15.99 -3.51 7.45
CA ALA A 209 16.37 -2.29 6.74
C ALA A 209 17.30 -1.38 7.57
N ARG A 210 17.10 -1.28 8.88
CA ARG A 210 17.90 -0.45 9.80
C ARG A 210 19.27 -1.05 10.16
N THR A 211 19.58 -2.28 9.73
CA THR A 211 20.86 -2.94 10.05
C THR A 211 22.10 -2.19 9.58
N LYS A 212 22.05 -1.51 8.44
CA LYS A 212 23.17 -0.74 7.87
C LYS A 212 22.66 0.36 6.92
N PRO A 213 23.41 1.46 6.73
CA PRO A 213 22.99 2.58 5.89
C PRO A 213 22.61 2.20 4.45
N GLU A 214 23.28 1.20 3.86
CA GLU A 214 22.99 0.74 2.50
C GLU A 214 21.64 0.02 2.40
N SER A 215 21.28 -0.75 3.43
CA SER A 215 20.00 -1.44 3.51
C SER A 215 18.85 -0.44 3.64
N GLU A 216 19.03 0.61 4.45
CA GLU A 216 18.03 1.66 4.60
C GLU A 216 17.89 2.50 3.32
N LYS A 217 19.01 2.79 2.65
CA LYS A 217 19.00 3.47 1.35
C LYS A 217 18.27 2.65 0.29
N GLU A 218 18.53 1.35 0.21
CA GLU A 218 17.84 0.45 -0.71
C GLU A 218 16.34 0.36 -0.39
N TRP A 219 15.98 0.19 0.87
CA TRP A 219 14.59 0.21 1.34
C TRP A 219 13.85 1.47 0.90
N LYS A 220 14.45 2.65 1.13
CA LYS A 220 13.86 3.93 0.73
C LYS A 220 13.75 4.04 -0.79
N ALA A 221 14.76 3.59 -1.54
CA ALA A 221 14.74 3.62 -3.00
C ALA A 221 13.62 2.76 -3.59
N ILE A 222 13.47 1.51 -3.11
CA ILE A 222 12.43 0.59 -3.59
C ILE A 222 11.02 1.10 -3.23
N SER A 223 10.86 1.63 -2.01
CA SER A 223 9.59 2.20 -1.55
C SER A 223 9.19 3.41 -2.41
N LYS A 224 10.13 4.33 -2.64
CA LYS A 224 9.92 5.49 -3.51
C LYS A 224 9.60 5.09 -4.95
N GLN A 225 10.34 4.13 -5.50
CA GLN A 225 10.08 3.59 -6.84
C GLN A 225 8.64 3.04 -6.94
N SER A 226 8.17 2.35 -5.90
CA SER A 226 6.82 1.78 -5.89
C SER A 226 5.73 2.87 -5.82
N VAL A 227 5.97 3.96 -5.07
CA VAL A 227 5.10 5.15 -5.07
C VAL A 227 5.06 5.81 -6.45
N ASP A 228 6.22 6.03 -7.07
CA ASP A 228 6.32 6.69 -8.37
C ASP A 228 5.70 5.84 -9.50
N LEU A 229 5.93 4.53 -9.50
CA LEU A 229 5.24 3.59 -10.41
C LEU A 229 3.73 3.61 -10.21
N SER A 230 3.25 3.70 -8.96
CA SER A 230 1.82 3.76 -8.67
C SER A 230 1.17 5.03 -9.23
N LYS A 231 1.84 6.19 -9.12
CA LYS A 231 1.41 7.46 -9.76
C LYS A 231 1.28 7.29 -11.27
N GLU A 232 2.29 6.68 -11.87
CA GLU A 232 2.34 6.43 -13.30
C GLU A 232 1.26 5.45 -13.79
N ILE A 233 0.90 4.45 -12.98
CA ILE A 233 -0.20 3.51 -13.26
C ILE A 233 -1.54 4.23 -13.18
N ILE A 234 -1.76 5.07 -12.16
CA ILE A 234 -3.00 5.86 -12.02
C ILE A 234 -3.16 6.82 -13.21
N ALA A 235 -2.10 7.52 -13.60
CA ALA A 235 -2.11 8.45 -14.72
C ALA A 235 -2.47 7.75 -16.06
N GLU A 236 -2.12 6.48 -16.22
CA GLU A 236 -2.49 5.68 -17.40
C GLU A 236 -3.91 5.11 -17.28
N ALA A 237 -4.26 4.54 -16.13
CA ALA A 237 -5.54 3.87 -15.88
C ALA A 237 -6.74 4.82 -15.97
N THR A 238 -6.53 6.11 -15.66
CA THR A 238 -7.56 7.16 -15.65
C THR A 238 -7.74 7.87 -16.99
N LYS A 239 -6.97 7.51 -18.03
CA LYS A 239 -7.17 8.06 -19.38
C LYS A 239 -8.50 7.62 -19.96
N LYS A 240 -9.07 8.44 -20.85
CA LYS A 240 -10.25 8.08 -21.65
C LYS A 240 -10.06 6.77 -22.43
N THR A 241 -8.84 6.55 -22.93
CA THR A 241 -8.43 5.33 -23.61
C THR A 241 -7.09 4.85 -23.03
N PRO A 242 -7.11 3.98 -22.00
CA PRO A 242 -5.87 3.47 -21.38
C PRO A 242 -5.07 2.57 -22.33
N ASP A 243 -3.75 2.71 -22.34
CA ASP A 243 -2.84 1.76 -22.98
C ASP A 243 -2.63 0.54 -22.07
N PHE A 244 -3.35 -0.54 -22.37
CA PHE A 244 -3.27 -1.79 -21.62
C PHE A 244 -1.90 -2.47 -21.67
N LYS A 245 -1.12 -2.28 -22.74
CA LYS A 245 0.24 -2.83 -22.83
C LYS A 245 1.15 -2.07 -21.87
N MET A 246 1.04 -0.74 -21.86
CA MET A 246 1.77 0.11 -20.93
C MET A 246 1.37 -0.18 -19.47
N LEU A 247 0.07 -0.31 -19.17
CA LEU A 247 -0.40 -0.69 -17.84
C LEU A 247 0.21 -2.00 -17.36
N ARG A 248 0.17 -3.07 -18.18
CA ARG A 248 0.79 -4.35 -17.82
C ARG A 248 2.28 -4.21 -17.58
N SER A 249 2.99 -3.44 -18.42
CA SER A 249 4.42 -3.21 -18.24
C SER A 249 4.73 -2.52 -16.91
N LYS A 250 3.96 -1.50 -16.53
CA LYS A 250 4.15 -0.78 -15.26
C LYS A 250 3.75 -1.62 -14.05
N LEU A 251 2.66 -2.39 -14.16
CA LEU A 251 2.26 -3.36 -13.13
C LEU A 251 3.33 -4.43 -12.92
N ALA A 252 4.00 -4.90 -13.98
CA ALA A 252 5.10 -5.86 -13.86
C ALA A 252 6.32 -5.27 -13.15
N LEU A 253 6.64 -3.99 -13.41
CA LEU A 253 7.69 -3.28 -12.67
C LEU A 253 7.32 -3.10 -11.19
N LEU A 254 6.05 -2.81 -10.89
CA LEU A 254 5.56 -2.69 -9.52
C LEU A 254 5.60 -4.05 -8.80
N GLU A 255 5.17 -5.13 -9.45
CA GLU A 255 5.27 -6.49 -8.92
C GLU A 255 6.72 -6.86 -8.61
N ALA A 256 7.65 -6.59 -9.53
CA ALA A 256 9.06 -6.85 -9.31
C ALA A 256 9.62 -6.05 -8.12
N ALA A 257 9.22 -4.78 -7.97
CA ALA A 257 9.62 -3.96 -6.82
C ALA A 257 9.07 -4.53 -5.49
N CYS A 258 7.81 -4.95 -5.45
CA CYS A 258 7.21 -5.61 -4.30
C CYS A 258 7.92 -6.93 -3.97
N THR A 259 8.16 -7.78 -4.98
CA THR A 259 8.85 -9.06 -4.82
C THR A 259 10.28 -8.87 -4.30
N ASN A 260 11.02 -7.90 -4.82
CA ASN A 260 12.36 -7.57 -4.34
C ASN A 260 12.36 -7.06 -2.90
N CYS A 261 11.42 -6.17 -2.55
CA CYS A 261 11.26 -5.69 -1.18
C CYS A 261 10.93 -6.85 -0.22
N HIS A 262 9.97 -7.69 -0.60
CA HIS A 262 9.52 -8.80 0.23
C HIS A 262 10.61 -9.85 0.43
N GLY A 263 11.35 -10.20 -0.62
CA GLY A 263 12.43 -11.20 -0.54
C GLY A 263 13.58 -10.78 0.38
N LYS A 264 13.80 -9.47 0.57
CA LYS A 264 14.89 -8.94 1.40
C LYS A 264 14.45 -8.58 2.81
N TYR A 265 13.29 -7.94 2.94
CA TYR A 265 12.92 -7.25 4.16
C TYR A 265 11.64 -7.76 4.81
N ARG A 266 10.88 -8.66 4.18
CA ARG A 266 9.69 -9.21 4.84
C ARG A 266 10.09 -9.97 6.11
N PHE A 267 9.22 -9.91 7.12
CA PHE A 267 9.31 -10.79 8.27
C PHE A 267 8.88 -12.19 7.83
N ASP A 268 9.68 -13.18 8.20
CA ASP A 268 9.24 -14.57 8.11
C ASP A 268 8.16 -14.74 9.20
N ASP A 269 6.89 -14.66 8.77
CA ASP A 269 5.73 -14.90 9.63
C ASP A 269 5.52 -16.41 9.85
#